data_AF-A0A0R0B241-F1
#
_entry.id   AF-A0A0R0B241-F1
#
_cell.length_a   1.000
_cell.length_b   1.000
_cell.length_c   1.000
_cell.angle_alpha   90.00
_cell.angle_beta   90.00
_cell.angle_gamma   90.00
#
_symmetry.space_group_name_H-M   'P 1'
#
loop_
_entity.id
_entity.type
_entity.pdbx_description
1 polymer ?
#
loop_
_entity_poly.entity_id
_entity_poly.type
_entity_poly.pdbx_seq_one_letter_code
_entity_poly.pdbx_strand_id
1 'polypeptide(L)'
;MPETELKGLYSGTLLKQLSFKDSDGPGLLLLSRSAQTVPAQDDEPPLDQITLRAELFRRADTAAPWMSRWSVEDPIQCEGLDLDTGYFLDQVTATDLDHDGRAELTLASHSFCGGGVDPQQLRIGLRQGEQYYEVRGESLVEVAGDEPFGGEREDDPALASAAAPLRAHIDTVWEAIKRGPSP
;
A
#
# COMPACT_ATOMS: atom_id res chain seq x y z
N MET A 1 -6.51 0.78 21.61
CA MET A 1 -6.26 2.23 21.78
C MET A 1 -7.61 2.94 21.73
N PRO A 2 -7.88 3.94 22.57
CA PRO A 2 -9.12 4.71 22.49
C PRO A 2 -9.30 5.38 21.12
N GLU A 3 -10.52 5.41 20.59
CA GLU A 3 -10.82 5.96 19.26
C GLU A 3 -10.45 7.46 19.13
N THR A 4 -10.51 8.19 20.23
CA THR A 4 -10.14 9.62 20.30
C THR A 4 -8.64 9.85 20.09
N GLU A 5 -7.79 8.96 20.61
CA GLU A 5 -6.34 9.01 20.39
C GLU A 5 -6.01 8.63 18.93
N LEU A 6 -6.75 7.67 18.37
CA LEU A 6 -6.58 7.23 16.98
C LEU A 6 -6.93 8.33 15.97
N LYS A 7 -8.03 9.06 16.17
CA LYS A 7 -8.49 10.13 15.25
C LYS A 7 -7.50 11.28 15.05
N GLY A 8 -6.57 11.49 15.99
CA GLY A 8 -5.52 12.50 15.86
C GLY A 8 -4.32 12.07 15.02
N LEU A 9 -4.23 10.79 14.63
CA LEU A 9 -3.04 10.20 14.00
C LEU A 9 -3.18 9.99 12.49
N TYR A 10 -4.36 10.20 11.90
CA TYR A 10 -4.57 10.03 10.47
C TYR A 10 -5.50 11.11 9.91
N SER A 11 -5.39 11.35 8.62
CA SER A 11 -6.30 12.18 7.83
C SER A 11 -7.15 11.31 6.90
N GLY A 12 -8.35 11.79 6.57
CA GLY A 12 -9.29 11.07 5.70
C GLY A 12 -10.00 9.91 6.39
N THR A 13 -10.30 8.87 5.63
CA THR A 13 -10.97 7.64 6.09
C THR A 13 -9.92 6.61 6.49
N LEU A 14 -9.96 6.14 7.74
CA LEU A 14 -9.12 5.03 8.18
C LEU A 14 -9.60 3.73 7.51
N LEU A 15 -8.69 3.04 6.84
CA LEU A 15 -8.96 1.77 6.15
C LEU A 15 -8.51 0.58 6.99
N LYS A 16 -7.33 0.67 7.62
CA LYS A 16 -6.79 -0.41 8.46
C LYS A 16 -5.95 0.12 9.60
N GLN A 17 -6.10 -0.52 10.75
CA GLN A 17 -5.23 -0.37 11.90
C GLN A 17 -4.54 -1.72 12.14
N LEU A 18 -3.21 -1.75 12.08
CA LEU A 18 -2.42 -2.94 12.35
C LEU A 18 -1.49 -2.69 13.52
N SER A 19 -1.76 -3.36 14.65
CA SER A 19 -0.93 -3.30 15.84
C SER A 19 -0.06 -4.55 15.94
N PHE A 20 1.22 -4.38 16.23
CA PHE A 20 2.17 -5.46 16.36
C PHE A 20 3.22 -5.14 17.44
N LYS A 21 4.03 -6.14 17.79
CA LYS A 21 5.16 -5.98 18.69
C LYS A 21 6.30 -6.81 18.16
N ASP A 22 7.48 -6.21 18.09
CA ASP A 22 8.72 -6.85 17.68
C ASP A 22 9.86 -6.40 18.62
N SER A 23 11.11 -6.62 18.21
CA SER A 23 12.30 -6.24 18.97
C SER A 23 12.47 -4.72 19.16
N ASP A 24 11.83 -3.88 18.33
CA ASP A 24 11.79 -2.43 18.49
C ASP A 24 10.65 -1.94 19.40
N GLY A 25 9.84 -2.87 19.91
CA GLY A 25 8.72 -2.60 20.80
C GLY A 25 7.38 -2.49 20.08
N PRO A 26 6.36 -1.86 20.71
CA PRO A 26 5.03 -1.73 20.12
C PRO A 26 5.04 -0.91 18.82
N GLY A 27 4.42 -1.47 17.78
CA GLY A 27 4.18 -0.82 16.49
C GLY A 27 2.70 -0.68 16.17
N LEU A 28 2.37 0.40 15.47
CA LEU A 28 1.04 0.71 14.97
C LEU A 28 1.17 1.26 13.55
N LEU A 29 0.74 0.47 12.57
CA LEU A 29 0.62 0.91 11.18
C LEU A 29 -0.83 1.34 10.93
N LEU A 30 -1.00 2.57 10.46
CA LEU A 30 -2.30 3.11 10.04
C LEU A 30 -2.31 3.30 8.53
N LEU A 31 -3.38 2.79 7.89
CA LEU A 31 -3.67 3.04 6.49
C LEU A 31 -4.90 3.92 6.37
N SER A 32 -4.81 5.02 5.64
CA SER A 32 -5.95 5.89 5.36
C SER A 32 -6.04 6.29 3.90
N ARG A 33 -7.24 6.75 3.51
CA ARG A 33 -7.58 7.22 2.18
C ARG A 33 -8.28 8.56 2.28
N SER A 34 -7.86 9.54 1.49
CA SER A 34 -8.57 10.81 1.32
C SER A 34 -8.86 11.04 -0.15
N ALA A 35 -9.97 11.72 -0.44
CA ALA A 35 -10.34 12.14 -1.78
C ALA A 35 -10.52 13.66 -1.79
N GLN A 36 -10.06 14.30 -2.86
CA GLN A 36 -10.21 15.75 -3.08
C GLN A 36 -10.22 16.06 -4.57
N THR A 37 -10.80 17.19 -4.94
CA THR A 37 -10.65 17.75 -6.28
C THR A 37 -9.52 18.76 -6.27
N VAL A 38 -8.50 18.53 -7.09
CA VAL A 38 -7.41 19.46 -7.34
C VAL A 38 -7.91 20.53 -8.30
N PRO A 39 -7.89 21.83 -7.93
CA PRO A 39 -8.36 22.89 -8.80
C PRO A 39 -7.54 22.98 -10.10
N ALA A 40 -8.20 23.42 -11.17
CA ALA A 40 -7.56 23.78 -12.43
C ALA A 40 -6.38 24.75 -12.20
N GLN A 41 -5.25 24.46 -12.84
CA GLN A 41 -4.12 25.38 -12.96
C GLN A 41 -3.95 25.75 -14.43
N ASP A 42 -3.87 27.05 -14.70
CA ASP A 42 -3.79 27.60 -16.06
C ASP A 42 -4.87 27.03 -17.00
N ASP A 43 -4.46 26.33 -18.06
CA ASP A 43 -5.34 25.73 -19.08
C ASP A 43 -5.71 24.26 -18.79
N GLU A 44 -5.28 23.68 -17.64
CA GLU A 44 -5.57 22.29 -17.27
C GLU A 44 -6.92 22.15 -16.55
N PRO A 45 -7.72 21.11 -16.85
CA PRO A 45 -8.97 20.86 -16.15
C PRO A 45 -8.74 20.49 -14.67
N PRO A 46 -9.75 20.66 -13.80
CA PRO A 46 -9.67 20.13 -12.44
C PRO A 46 -9.55 18.61 -12.45
N LEU A 47 -8.78 18.07 -11.52
CA LEU A 47 -8.50 16.63 -11.41
C LEU A 47 -9.10 16.07 -10.13
N ASP A 48 -9.69 14.88 -10.21
CA ASP A 48 -9.96 14.13 -9.00
C ASP A 48 -8.67 13.47 -8.52
N GLN A 49 -8.44 13.54 -7.22
CA GLN A 49 -7.29 12.94 -6.57
C GLN A 49 -7.74 12.08 -5.40
N ILE A 50 -7.21 10.86 -5.33
CA ILE A 50 -7.26 10.04 -4.14
C ILE A 50 -5.83 9.86 -3.62
N THR A 51 -5.63 10.12 -2.34
CA THR A 51 -4.35 9.88 -1.67
C THR A 51 -4.47 8.68 -0.74
N LEU A 52 -3.63 7.68 -0.97
CA LEU A 52 -3.40 6.61 -0.01
C LEU A 52 -2.27 7.03 0.93
N ARG A 53 -2.46 6.83 2.24
CA ARG A 53 -1.44 7.12 3.24
C ARG A 53 -1.18 5.88 4.10
N ALA A 54 0.10 5.55 4.26
CA ALA A 54 0.55 4.58 5.24
C ALA A 54 1.51 5.25 6.23
N GLU A 55 1.25 5.12 7.52
CA GLU A 55 2.08 5.72 8.56
C GLU A 55 2.36 4.72 9.68
N LEU A 56 3.65 4.52 9.99
CA LEU A 56 4.08 3.72 11.11
C LEU A 56 4.34 4.60 12.32
N PHE A 57 3.68 4.26 13.41
CA PHE A 57 3.95 4.78 14.73
C PHE A 57 4.66 3.74 15.59
N ARG A 58 5.57 4.22 16.44
CA ARG A 58 6.23 3.42 17.48
C ARG A 58 6.14 4.14 18.81
N ARG A 59 6.28 3.40 19.89
CA ARG A 59 6.42 3.93 21.26
C ARG A 59 7.39 3.05 22.04
N ALA A 60 8.08 3.63 23.01
CA ALA A 60 9.06 2.90 23.82
C ALA A 60 8.40 1.82 24.68
N ASP A 61 7.23 2.11 25.24
CA ASP A 61 6.43 1.21 26.05
C ASP A 61 4.93 1.57 25.96
N THR A 62 4.08 0.91 26.75
CA THR A 62 2.62 1.12 26.71
C THR A 62 2.15 2.46 27.26
N ALA A 63 2.98 3.16 28.05
CA ALA A 63 2.68 4.46 28.67
C ALA A 63 3.24 5.64 27.87
N ALA A 64 4.23 5.40 27.00
CA ALA A 64 4.79 6.41 26.10
C ALA A 64 3.81 6.80 24.97
N PRO A 65 3.86 8.06 24.50
CA PRO A 65 3.06 8.50 23.36
C PRO A 65 3.53 7.82 22.06
N TRP A 66 2.60 7.66 21.12
CA TRP A 66 2.92 7.25 19.76
C TRP A 66 3.72 8.33 19.04
N MET A 67 4.83 7.93 18.42
CA MET A 67 5.66 8.79 17.60
C MET A 67 5.70 8.26 16.18
N SER A 68 5.43 9.14 15.22
CA SER A 68 5.58 8.82 13.80
C SER A 68 7.04 8.46 13.53
N ARG A 69 7.25 7.32 12.86
CA ARG A 69 8.57 6.88 12.40
C ARG A 69 8.76 7.18 10.93
N TRP A 70 7.72 6.95 10.15
CA TRP A 70 7.69 7.27 8.73
C TRP A 70 6.24 7.34 8.28
N SER A 71 6.01 8.15 7.26
CA SER A 71 4.75 8.27 6.53
C SER A 71 5.05 8.27 5.04
N VAL A 72 4.24 7.55 4.28
CA VAL A 72 4.22 7.63 2.81
C VAL A 72 2.83 8.05 2.38
N GLU A 73 2.78 8.99 1.44
CA GLU A 73 1.56 9.41 0.76
C GLU A 73 1.73 9.09 -0.73
N ASP A 74 0.74 8.42 -1.31
CA ASP A 74 0.67 8.09 -2.73
C ASP A 74 -0.56 8.80 -3.32
N PRO A 75 -0.39 10.01 -3.88
CA PRO A 75 -1.47 10.71 -4.56
C PRO A 75 -1.65 10.17 -5.98
N ILE A 76 -2.85 9.71 -6.31
CA ILE A 76 -3.24 9.28 -7.65
C ILE A 76 -4.24 10.31 -8.19
N GLN A 77 -3.95 10.87 -9.35
CA GLN A 77 -4.80 11.83 -10.05
C GLN A 77 -5.35 11.24 -11.33
N CYS A 78 -6.54 11.66 -11.73
CA CYS A 78 -7.18 11.21 -12.95
C CYS A 78 -7.98 12.31 -13.64
N GLU A 79 -7.84 12.43 -14.96
CA GLU A 79 -8.51 13.46 -15.76
C GLU A 79 -9.91 13.01 -16.20
N GLY A 80 -10.94 13.31 -15.40
CA GLY A 80 -12.34 13.15 -15.82
C GLY A 80 -12.78 11.72 -16.16
N LEU A 81 -12.00 10.72 -15.76
CA LEU A 81 -12.26 9.28 -15.91
C LEU A 81 -12.54 8.64 -14.54
N ASP A 82 -12.86 7.35 -14.55
CA ASP A 82 -13.09 6.59 -13.31
C ASP A 82 -11.76 6.44 -12.57
N LEU A 83 -11.69 7.04 -11.39
CA LEU A 83 -10.55 6.95 -10.48
C LEU A 83 -10.89 6.00 -9.33
N ASP A 84 -10.17 4.88 -9.30
CA ASP A 84 -10.21 3.95 -8.16
C ASP A 84 -8.80 3.67 -7.65
N THR A 85 -8.65 3.66 -6.33
CA THR A 85 -7.37 3.32 -5.69
C THR A 85 -7.63 2.89 -4.26
N GLY A 86 -6.88 1.88 -3.85
CA GLY A 86 -7.09 1.20 -2.59
C GLY A 86 -5.92 0.32 -2.21
N TYR A 87 -5.96 -0.14 -0.96
CA TYR A 87 -5.06 -1.16 -0.47
C TYR A 87 -5.73 -2.54 -0.57
N PHE A 88 -4.96 -3.56 -0.93
CA PHE A 88 -5.34 -4.96 -0.73
C PHE A 88 -5.23 -5.27 0.76
N LEU A 89 -6.27 -4.93 1.52
CA LEU A 89 -6.21 -4.95 2.99
C LEU A 89 -5.83 -6.32 3.57
N ASP A 90 -6.20 -7.42 2.91
CA ASP A 90 -5.82 -8.77 3.34
C ASP A 90 -4.32 -9.07 3.17
N GLN A 91 -3.65 -8.35 2.27
CA GLN A 91 -2.21 -8.47 2.01
C GLN A 91 -1.38 -7.44 2.78
N VAL A 92 -2.03 -6.56 3.55
CA VAL A 92 -1.33 -5.63 4.45
C VAL A 92 -1.02 -6.35 5.76
N THR A 93 0.26 -6.68 5.99
CA THR A 93 0.68 -7.50 7.14
C THR A 93 1.91 -6.93 7.85
N ALA A 94 2.13 -7.39 9.08
CA ALA A 94 3.31 -7.14 9.88
C ALA A 94 3.76 -8.51 10.40
N THR A 95 4.82 -9.05 9.81
CA THR A 95 5.26 -10.44 10.03
C THR A 95 6.77 -10.48 10.10
N ASP A 96 7.31 -11.24 11.05
CA ASP A 96 8.74 -11.56 11.11
C ASP A 96 9.04 -12.74 10.16
N LEU A 97 9.29 -12.39 8.89
CA LEU A 97 9.44 -13.30 7.76
C LEU A 97 10.78 -14.01 7.77
N ASP A 98 11.84 -13.35 8.23
CA ASP A 98 13.20 -13.90 8.27
C ASP A 98 13.65 -14.38 9.66
N HIS A 99 12.78 -14.26 10.67
CA HIS A 99 12.98 -14.70 12.05
C HIS A 99 14.10 -13.96 12.79
N ASP A 100 14.34 -12.69 12.43
CA ASP A 100 15.29 -11.82 13.13
C ASP A 100 14.67 -11.10 14.35
N GLY A 101 13.36 -11.28 14.56
CA GLY A 101 12.61 -10.66 15.64
C GLY A 101 12.15 -9.23 15.36
N ARG A 102 12.31 -8.72 14.13
CA ARG A 102 11.71 -7.48 13.62
C ARG A 102 10.55 -7.86 12.70
N ALA A 103 9.52 -7.02 12.66
CA ALA A 103 8.41 -7.25 11.75
C ALA A 103 8.66 -6.54 10.42
N GLU A 104 8.51 -7.28 9.33
CA GLU A 104 8.41 -6.74 7.99
C GLU A 104 6.98 -6.30 7.71
N LEU A 105 6.85 -5.06 7.23
CA LEU A 105 5.59 -4.44 6.90
C LEU A 105 5.33 -4.57 5.41
N THR A 106 4.28 -5.31 5.06
CA THR A 106 3.82 -5.46 3.68
C THR A 106 2.68 -4.47 3.42
N LEU A 107 2.80 -3.71 2.34
CA LEU A 107 1.80 -2.78 1.84
C LEU A 107 1.50 -3.14 0.39
N ALA A 108 0.30 -3.64 0.11
CA ALA A 108 -0.13 -3.90 -1.26
C ALA A 108 -1.27 -2.94 -1.63
N SER A 109 -1.16 -2.28 -2.79
CA SER A 109 -2.16 -1.34 -3.28
C SER A 109 -2.39 -1.49 -4.79
N HIS A 110 -3.53 -0.97 -5.24
CA HIS A 110 -3.85 -0.80 -6.64
C HIS A 110 -4.23 0.64 -6.93
N SER A 111 -4.06 1.07 -8.18
CA SER A 111 -4.67 2.28 -8.71
C SER A 111 -5.14 2.09 -10.14
N PHE A 112 -6.20 2.81 -10.48
CA PHE A 112 -6.85 2.78 -11.77
C PHE A 112 -7.28 4.20 -12.12
N CYS A 113 -6.91 4.63 -13.33
CA CYS A 113 -7.40 5.85 -13.96
C CYS A 113 -7.68 5.50 -15.41
N GLY A 114 -8.95 5.25 -15.73
CA GLY A 114 -9.29 4.65 -17.02
C GLY A 114 -10.79 4.61 -17.26
N GLY A 115 -11.17 4.07 -18.40
CA GLY A 115 -12.56 3.94 -18.80
C GLY A 115 -12.79 2.59 -19.44
N GLY A 116 -13.49 1.69 -18.72
CA GLY A 116 -13.78 0.35 -19.21
C GLY A 116 -12.94 -0.72 -18.53
N VAL A 117 -12.34 -1.61 -19.33
CA VAL A 117 -11.63 -2.80 -18.85
C VAL A 117 -10.15 -2.64 -19.15
N ASP A 118 -9.46 -1.82 -18.35
CA ASP A 118 -8.01 -1.62 -18.44
C ASP A 118 -7.30 -2.27 -17.23
N PRO A 119 -6.01 -2.64 -17.35
CA PRO A 119 -5.24 -3.13 -16.23
C PRO A 119 -5.11 -2.07 -15.14
N GLN A 120 -5.17 -2.50 -13.88
CA GLN A 120 -4.87 -1.64 -12.74
C GLN A 120 -3.37 -1.67 -12.45
N GLN A 121 -2.82 -0.52 -12.08
CA GLN A 121 -1.45 -0.46 -11.58
C GLN A 121 -1.40 -1.11 -10.20
N LEU A 122 -0.50 -2.07 -10.00
CA LEU A 122 -0.30 -2.80 -8.77
C LEU A 122 1.03 -2.39 -8.13
N ARG A 123 1.05 -2.29 -6.81
CA ARG A 123 2.26 -2.01 -6.03
C ARG A 123 2.31 -2.89 -4.79
N ILE A 124 3.48 -3.45 -4.51
CA ILE A 124 3.83 -4.11 -3.25
C ILE A 124 5.05 -3.42 -2.68
N GLY A 125 4.92 -2.82 -1.51
CA GLY A 125 6.04 -2.35 -0.69
C GLY A 125 6.29 -3.31 0.46
N LEU A 126 7.54 -3.74 0.65
CA LEU A 126 7.98 -4.51 1.82
C LEU A 126 9.03 -3.72 2.58
N ARG A 127 8.76 -3.39 3.85
CA ARG A 127 9.64 -2.54 4.66
C ARG A 127 10.11 -3.23 5.94
N GLN A 128 11.41 -3.19 6.19
CA GLN A 128 12.07 -3.65 7.42
C GLN A 128 13.00 -2.56 7.93
N GLY A 129 12.60 -1.83 8.97
CA GLY A 129 13.37 -0.65 9.43
C GLY A 129 13.56 0.38 8.30
N GLU A 130 14.82 0.61 7.90
CA GLU A 130 15.17 1.50 6.78
C GLU A 130 15.21 0.78 5.42
N GLN A 131 15.25 -0.54 5.39
CA GLN A 131 15.22 -1.31 4.15
C GLN A 131 13.80 -1.30 3.57
N TYR A 132 13.72 -1.05 2.26
CA TYR A 132 12.48 -1.02 1.51
C TYR A 132 12.70 -1.71 0.18
N TYR A 133 11.76 -2.59 -0.19
CA TYR A 133 11.70 -3.24 -1.48
C TYR A 133 10.35 -2.93 -2.11
N GLU A 134 10.34 -2.70 -3.41
CA GLU A 134 9.12 -2.44 -4.16
C GLU A 134 8.98 -3.39 -5.34
N VAL A 135 7.75 -3.84 -5.59
CA VAL A 135 7.35 -4.47 -6.83
C VAL A 135 6.22 -3.65 -7.42
N ARG A 136 6.30 -3.36 -8.71
CA ARG A 136 5.27 -2.65 -9.47
C ARG A 136 4.81 -3.50 -10.63
N GLY A 137 3.66 -3.20 -11.19
CA GLY A 137 3.21 -3.86 -12.41
C GLY A 137 1.74 -3.60 -12.70
N GLU A 138 1.16 -4.44 -13.54
CA GLU A 138 -0.23 -4.31 -13.95
C GLU A 138 -1.03 -5.56 -13.56
N SER A 139 -2.32 -5.40 -13.30
CA SER A 139 -3.21 -6.54 -13.10
C SER A 139 -3.42 -7.28 -14.42
N LEU A 140 -3.42 -8.60 -14.38
CA LEU A 140 -3.84 -9.45 -15.47
C LEU A 140 -5.35 -9.33 -15.70
N VAL A 141 -5.72 -8.88 -16.90
CA VAL A 141 -7.10 -8.79 -17.37
C VAL A 141 -7.43 -10.01 -18.22
N GLU A 142 -8.52 -10.69 -17.89
CA GLU A 142 -9.04 -11.84 -18.66
C GLU A 142 -10.51 -11.57 -19.06
N VAL A 143 -10.75 -11.38 -20.35
CA VAL A 143 -12.09 -11.20 -20.92
C VAL A 143 -12.47 -12.44 -21.70
N ALA A 144 -13.69 -12.94 -21.49
CA ALA A 144 -14.16 -14.17 -22.13
C ALA A 144 -14.19 -14.02 -23.67
N GLY A 145 -13.30 -14.75 -24.35
CA GLY A 145 -13.20 -14.73 -25.82
C GLY A 145 -12.02 -13.91 -26.36
N ASP A 146 -11.33 -13.15 -25.52
CA ASP A 146 -10.14 -12.37 -25.88
C ASP A 146 -8.87 -12.99 -25.28
N GLU A 147 -7.70 -12.65 -25.84
CA GLU A 147 -6.42 -13.01 -25.23
C GLU A 147 -6.19 -12.16 -23.96
N PRO A 148 -5.66 -12.75 -22.87
CA PRO A 148 -5.30 -12.00 -21.67
C PRO A 148 -4.27 -10.91 -21.96
N PHE A 149 -4.37 -9.78 -21.26
CA PHE A 149 -3.43 -8.66 -21.37
C PHE A 149 -3.16 -8.03 -20.01
N GLY A 150 -2.08 -7.23 -19.92
CA GLY A 150 -1.53 -6.78 -18.65
C GLY A 150 -0.77 -7.91 -17.94
N GLY A 151 -0.58 -7.76 -16.63
CA GLY A 151 0.10 -8.76 -15.79
C GLY A 151 1.62 -8.60 -15.73
N GLU A 152 2.16 -7.54 -16.31
CA GLU A 152 3.57 -7.16 -16.19
C GLU A 152 3.95 -6.99 -14.73
N ARG A 153 5.18 -7.37 -14.40
CA ARG A 153 5.77 -7.24 -13.07
C ARG A 153 7.19 -6.72 -13.21
N GLU A 154 7.52 -5.71 -12.42
CA GLU A 154 8.83 -5.11 -12.30
C GLU A 154 9.27 -5.12 -10.84
N ASP A 155 10.40 -5.80 -10.58
CA ASP A 155 10.98 -5.93 -9.25
C ASP A 155 12.08 -4.90 -9.04
N ASP A 156 12.13 -4.29 -7.85
CA ASP A 156 13.27 -3.48 -7.41
C ASP A 156 14.58 -4.30 -7.54
N PRO A 157 15.64 -3.77 -8.19
CA PRO A 157 16.93 -4.45 -8.25
C PRO A 157 17.49 -4.91 -6.90
N ALA A 158 17.20 -4.19 -5.81
CA ALA A 158 17.61 -4.56 -4.46
C ALA A 158 16.91 -5.84 -3.96
N LEU A 159 15.70 -6.14 -4.45
CA LEU A 159 14.95 -7.34 -4.08
C LEU A 159 15.69 -8.61 -4.49
N ALA A 160 16.43 -8.59 -5.62
CA ALA A 160 17.21 -9.72 -6.07
C ALA A 160 18.26 -10.18 -5.03
N SER A 161 18.73 -9.27 -4.17
CA SER A 161 19.69 -9.56 -3.10
C SER A 161 19.06 -9.71 -1.71
N ALA A 162 17.74 -9.59 -1.59
CA ALA A 162 17.04 -9.75 -0.32
C ALA A 162 17.10 -11.20 0.20
N ALA A 163 16.84 -11.37 1.50
CA ALA A 163 16.74 -12.69 2.11
C ALA A 163 15.66 -13.54 1.41
N ALA A 164 15.91 -14.85 1.29
CA ALA A 164 15.01 -15.75 0.57
C ALA A 164 13.55 -15.73 1.08
N PRO A 165 13.26 -15.64 2.40
CA PRO A 165 11.90 -15.53 2.90
C PRO A 165 11.17 -14.25 2.43
N LEU A 166 11.89 -13.12 2.31
CA LEU A 166 11.33 -11.85 1.86
C LEU A 166 10.88 -11.93 0.39
N ARG A 167 11.75 -12.50 -0.46
CA ARG A 167 11.42 -12.71 -1.89
C ARG A 167 10.22 -13.64 -2.06
N ALA A 168 10.22 -14.78 -1.36
CA ALA A 168 9.12 -15.75 -1.43
C ALA A 168 7.79 -15.16 -0.93
N HIS A 169 7.83 -14.31 0.09
CA HIS A 169 6.66 -13.59 0.58
C HIS A 169 6.11 -12.62 -0.48
N ILE A 170 6.98 -11.81 -1.10
CA ILE A 170 6.56 -10.90 -2.18
C ILE A 170 5.94 -11.67 -3.35
N ASP A 171 6.52 -12.80 -3.75
CA ASP A 171 5.95 -13.65 -4.81
C ASP A 171 4.55 -14.16 -4.43
N THR A 172 4.35 -14.54 -3.16
CA THR A 172 3.05 -14.98 -2.65
C THR A 172 2.02 -13.85 -2.68
N VAL A 173 2.43 -12.64 -2.27
CA VAL A 173 1.55 -11.46 -2.30
C VAL A 173 1.20 -11.10 -3.74
N TRP A 174 2.16 -11.15 -4.67
CA TRP A 174 1.92 -10.90 -6.09
C TRP A 174 0.86 -11.85 -6.66
N GLU A 175 1.02 -13.16 -6.42
CA GLU A 175 0.04 -14.15 -6.87
C GLU A 175 -1.37 -13.91 -6.32
N ALA A 176 -1.48 -13.36 -5.10
CA ALA A 176 -2.76 -13.01 -4.48
C ALA A 176 -3.41 -11.76 -5.10
N ILE A 177 -2.63 -10.81 -5.64
CA ILE A 177 -3.17 -9.52 -6.12
C ILE A 177 -3.14 -9.35 -7.64
N LYS A 178 -2.42 -10.20 -8.38
CA LYS A 178 -2.17 -10.01 -9.82
C LYS A 178 -3.43 -9.96 -10.70
N ARG A 179 -4.61 -10.27 -10.18
CA ARG A 179 -5.90 -10.19 -10.89
C ARG A 179 -6.70 -8.93 -10.53
N GLY A 180 -6.09 -7.99 -9.81
CA GLY A 180 -6.76 -6.80 -9.29
C GLY A 180 -7.61 -7.08 -8.04
N PRO A 181 -8.24 -6.04 -7.46
CA PRO A 181 -9.20 -6.19 -6.38
C PRO A 181 -10.38 -7.07 -6.83
N SER A 182 -10.89 -7.90 -5.93
CA SER A 182 -12.13 -8.63 -6.22
C SER A 182 -13.29 -7.61 -6.39
N PRO A 183 -14.14 -7.77 -7.42
CA PRO A 183 -15.28 -6.89 -7.65
C PRO A 183 -16.36 -6.99 -6.54
#